data_AF-A0A7K6AS39-F1
#
_entry.id   AF-A0A7K6AS39-F1
#
_cell.length_a   1.000
_cell.length_b   1.000
_cell.length_c   1.000
_cell.angle_alpha   90.00
_cell.angle_beta   90.00
_cell.angle_gamma   90.00
#
_symmetry.space_group_name_H-M   'P 1'
#
loop_
_entity.id
_entity.type
_entity.pdbx_description
1 polymer ?
#
loop_
_entity_poly.entity_id
_entity_poly.type
_entity_poly.pdbx_seq_one_letter_code
_entity_poly.pdbx_strand_id
1 'polypeptide(L)'
;RNFRKHLRMVGSRRVKAQTFAERRERSFSRSWSDPTPIKADSFHDSRESHDLQDSCGTLDGDFDLNWEAEKELEAMACDGEDFIPPKIMLISSKVPKAEYVPTIIRRDDASIIPILYDHEHATFDDILEEIEKKLNIYRKGCKIWKMLIFCQGGPGHLYLLKNKVATFAKVEKEEDMIFFWKRLSRLMSKVNPEPNIIHIMGCYVLGNPNGEKLFQNLKNLMNPYRVAFESPLELSAQGKQMIETYFDFRLYRLWKTRQHSKLLDYDDIL
;
A
#
# COMPACT_ATOMS: atom_id res chain seq x y z
N ARG A 1 -59.55 -23.28 -5.11
CA ARG A 1 -59.75 -23.87 -6.45
C ARG A 1 -58.42 -23.74 -7.20
N ASN A 2 -57.73 -24.87 -7.37
CA ASN A 2 -56.37 -24.99 -7.92
C ASN A 2 -56.31 -24.55 -9.40
N PHE A 3 -55.31 -23.76 -9.77
CA PHE A 3 -54.85 -23.71 -11.17
C PHE A 3 -53.42 -24.22 -11.29
N ARG A 4 -53.29 -25.23 -12.14
CA ARG A 4 -52.19 -26.18 -12.27
C ARG A 4 -51.04 -25.57 -13.08
N LYS A 5 -49.84 -25.90 -12.61
CA LYS A 5 -48.53 -25.78 -13.25
C LYS A 5 -48.55 -26.38 -14.67
N HIS A 6 -47.88 -25.73 -15.61
CA HIS A 6 -47.34 -26.37 -16.80
C HIS A 6 -45.81 -26.27 -16.76
N LEU A 7 -45.17 -27.40 -16.44
CA LEU A 7 -43.75 -27.65 -16.65
C LEU A 7 -43.53 -27.92 -18.15
N ARG A 8 -42.58 -27.21 -18.78
CA ARG A 8 -41.92 -27.72 -19.99
C ARG A 8 -40.48 -28.07 -19.64
N MET A 9 -40.20 -29.37 -19.70
CA MET A 9 -38.83 -29.91 -19.66
C MET A 9 -38.18 -29.70 -21.03
N VAL A 10 -36.99 -29.12 -21.07
CA VAL A 10 -36.10 -29.23 -22.23
C VAL A 10 -34.66 -29.47 -21.76
N GLY A 11 -34.17 -30.68 -22.02
CA GLY A 11 -32.79 -30.96 -22.41
C GLY A 11 -31.67 -30.70 -21.41
N SER A 12 -31.38 -31.69 -20.57
CA SER A 12 -30.06 -31.86 -19.94
C SER A 12 -28.99 -32.08 -21.02
N ARG A 13 -27.94 -31.25 -21.06
CA ARG A 13 -26.65 -31.62 -21.67
C ARG A 13 -25.54 -31.51 -20.64
N ARG A 14 -25.06 -32.70 -20.30
CA ARG A 14 -23.96 -33.03 -19.42
C ARG A 14 -22.64 -32.49 -20.00
N VAL A 15 -21.82 -31.97 -19.09
CA VAL A 15 -20.43 -31.50 -19.28
C VAL A 15 -19.57 -32.58 -19.96
N LYS A 16 -18.73 -32.20 -20.93
CA LYS A 16 -17.50 -32.92 -21.30
C LYS A 16 -16.30 -32.06 -20.91
N ALA A 17 -15.46 -32.60 -20.04
CA ALA A 17 -14.16 -32.07 -19.69
C ALA A 17 -13.23 -32.13 -20.91
N GLN A 18 -12.57 -31.03 -21.25
CA GLN A 18 -11.45 -31.04 -22.18
C GLN A 18 -10.19 -31.50 -21.44
N THR A 19 -9.64 -32.60 -21.91
CA THR A 19 -8.44 -33.27 -21.43
C THR A 19 -7.17 -32.50 -21.78
N PHE A 20 -6.23 -32.50 -20.84
CA PHE A 20 -4.94 -31.79 -20.81
C PHE A 20 -3.90 -32.21 -21.89
N ALA A 21 -4.28 -33.04 -22.87
CA ALA A 21 -3.37 -33.66 -23.84
C ALA A 21 -3.24 -32.89 -25.18
N GLU A 22 -4.14 -31.96 -25.50
CA GLU A 22 -4.18 -31.32 -26.83
C GLU A 22 -3.41 -29.99 -26.95
N ARG A 23 -2.87 -29.45 -25.84
CA ARG A 23 -2.02 -28.23 -25.88
C ARG A 23 -0.53 -28.52 -26.12
N ARG A 24 -0.12 -29.78 -26.18
CA ARG A 24 1.30 -30.16 -26.23
C ARG A 24 1.85 -30.49 -27.62
N GLU A 25 1.04 -30.40 -28.68
CA GLU A 25 1.47 -30.75 -30.04
C GLU A 25 1.76 -29.55 -30.97
N ARG A 26 1.66 -28.30 -30.50
CA ARG A 26 1.97 -27.11 -31.34
C ARG A 26 3.31 -26.43 -31.06
N SER A 27 4.20 -27.02 -30.27
CA SER A 27 5.48 -26.39 -29.89
C SER A 27 6.73 -27.23 -30.16
N PHE A 28 6.65 -28.31 -30.94
CA PHE A 28 7.81 -29.16 -31.27
C PHE A 28 8.14 -29.23 -32.77
N SER A 29 8.12 -28.08 -33.45
CA SER A 29 8.65 -28.01 -34.83
C SER A 29 9.07 -26.58 -35.18
N ARG A 30 10.26 -26.17 -34.72
CA ARG A 30 11.07 -25.16 -35.40
C ARG A 30 12.53 -25.60 -35.36
N SER A 31 12.97 -26.06 -36.53
CA SER A 31 14.33 -26.46 -36.85
C SER A 31 15.32 -25.32 -36.58
N TRP A 32 16.43 -25.68 -35.93
CA TRP A 32 17.62 -24.85 -35.85
C TRP A 32 18.37 -24.90 -37.17
N SER A 33 18.18 -23.91 -38.04
CA SER A 33 19.06 -23.61 -39.19
C SER A 33 18.67 -22.24 -39.76
N ASP A 34 19.39 -21.17 -39.41
CA ASP A 34 20.07 -20.32 -40.42
C ASP A 34 20.87 -19.16 -39.80
N PRO A 35 21.91 -18.66 -40.52
CA PRO A 35 23.07 -17.99 -39.95
C PRO A 35 22.88 -16.48 -39.74
N THR A 36 23.73 -15.92 -38.89
CA THR A 36 23.81 -14.50 -38.54
C THR A 36 24.12 -13.62 -39.76
N PRO A 37 23.33 -12.56 -40.05
CA PRO A 37 23.69 -11.59 -41.09
C PRO A 37 24.69 -10.55 -40.57
N ILE A 38 25.70 -10.30 -41.40
CA ILE A 38 26.81 -9.37 -41.21
C ILE A 38 26.35 -7.93 -41.48
N LYS A 39 26.90 -6.96 -40.73
CA LYS A 39 26.68 -5.52 -40.88
C LYS A 39 27.07 -5.03 -42.28
N ALA A 40 26.32 -4.06 -42.80
CA ALA A 40 26.78 -3.12 -43.80
C ALA A 40 26.44 -1.69 -43.36
N ASP A 41 27.45 -0.83 -43.33
CA ASP A 41 27.33 0.61 -43.13
C ASP A 41 26.70 1.29 -44.35
N SER A 42 25.85 2.29 -44.14
CA SER A 42 25.67 3.38 -45.11
C SER A 42 25.09 4.63 -44.43
N PHE A 43 25.75 5.76 -44.71
CA PHE A 43 25.37 7.13 -44.37
C PHE A 43 24.36 7.69 -45.38
N HIS A 44 23.31 8.39 -44.93
CA HIS A 44 22.98 9.77 -45.36
C HIS A 44 21.74 10.36 -44.66
N ASP A 45 21.87 11.65 -44.32
CA ASP A 45 20.87 12.64 -43.87
C ASP A 45 19.47 12.56 -44.52
N SER A 46 18.43 12.93 -43.75
CA SER A 46 17.58 14.12 -44.04
C SER A 46 16.45 14.35 -43.03
N ARG A 47 16.19 15.63 -42.80
CA ARG A 47 15.27 16.32 -41.88
C ARG A 47 13.76 16.08 -42.09
N GLU A 48 13.04 16.36 -40.99
CA GLU A 48 11.68 16.91 -40.86
C GLU A 48 10.44 16.00 -41.06
N SER A 49 9.73 15.72 -39.95
CA SER A 49 8.27 15.87 -39.94
C SER A 49 7.69 16.07 -38.53
N HIS A 50 6.69 16.95 -38.50
CA HIS A 50 6.03 17.62 -37.39
C HIS A 50 5.29 16.72 -36.37
N ASP A 51 5.31 17.18 -35.11
CA ASP A 51 4.24 17.27 -34.12
C ASP A 51 3.18 16.17 -34.02
N LEU A 52 3.32 15.36 -32.97
CA LEU A 52 2.21 15.04 -32.07
C LEU A 52 2.69 15.24 -30.63
N GLN A 53 2.43 16.44 -30.10
CA GLN A 53 2.49 16.74 -28.67
C GLN A 53 1.35 15.98 -27.97
N ASP A 54 1.63 14.74 -27.53
CA ASP A 54 0.94 14.18 -26.38
C ASP A 54 1.74 14.54 -25.13
N SER A 55 1.15 15.42 -24.33
CA SER A 55 1.68 15.90 -23.06
C SER A 55 1.69 14.77 -22.03
N CYS A 56 2.79 14.03 -21.96
CA CYS A 56 3.09 13.13 -20.84
C CYS A 56 4.60 13.14 -20.59
N GLY A 57 5.10 14.23 -20.02
CA GLY A 57 6.52 14.34 -19.71
C GLY A 57 6.85 15.63 -18.99
N THR A 58 6.80 15.60 -17.65
CA THR A 58 7.59 16.47 -16.76
C THR A 58 7.30 16.08 -15.30
N LEU A 59 7.82 14.94 -14.83
CA LEU A 59 7.86 14.63 -13.38
C LEU A 59 9.23 14.17 -12.87
N ASP A 60 10.22 13.95 -13.75
CA ASP A 60 11.54 13.45 -13.32
C ASP A 60 12.60 14.55 -13.13
N GLY A 61 12.31 15.82 -13.46
CA GLY A 61 13.30 16.92 -13.44
C GLY A 61 13.18 17.94 -12.31
N ASP A 62 12.12 17.90 -11.50
CA ASP A 62 11.82 18.93 -10.48
C ASP A 62 12.26 18.53 -9.05
N PHE A 63 12.98 17.40 -8.93
CA PHE A 63 13.17 16.74 -7.64
C PHE A 63 14.22 17.41 -6.73
N ASP A 64 15.11 18.25 -7.27
CA ASP A 64 16.34 18.63 -6.56
C ASP A 64 16.33 20.08 -6.02
N LEU A 65 15.72 21.04 -6.71
CA LEU A 65 15.81 22.46 -6.32
C LEU A 65 15.01 22.81 -5.06
N ASN A 66 13.97 22.04 -4.72
CA ASN A 66 13.12 22.31 -3.55
C ASN A 66 13.46 21.46 -2.32
N TRP A 67 14.38 20.48 -2.43
CA TRP A 67 14.62 19.51 -1.35
C TRP A 67 15.14 20.16 -0.07
N GLU A 68 16.19 20.98 -0.19
CA GLU A 68 16.80 21.67 0.95
C GLU A 68 15.84 22.71 1.56
N ALA A 69 15.14 23.47 0.72
CA ALA A 69 14.14 24.44 1.17
C ALA A 69 12.98 23.77 1.92
N GLU A 70 12.41 22.67 1.39
CA GLU A 70 11.37 21.91 2.08
C GLU A 70 11.88 21.32 3.41
N LYS A 71 13.14 20.87 3.45
CA LYS A 71 13.77 20.34 4.67
C LYS A 71 13.95 21.42 5.73
N GLU A 72 14.37 22.62 5.35
CA GLU A 72 14.52 23.76 6.27
C GLU A 72 13.17 24.24 6.80
N LEU A 73 12.16 24.32 5.93
CA LEU A 73 10.78 24.61 6.33
C LEU A 73 10.24 23.58 7.34
N GLU A 74 10.51 22.30 7.11
CA GLU A 74 10.17 21.24 8.06
C GLU A 74 10.96 21.40 9.37
N ALA A 75 12.26 21.68 9.31
CA ALA A 75 13.09 21.88 10.50
C ALA A 75 12.55 23.02 11.38
N MET A 76 12.15 24.14 10.77
CA MET A 76 11.50 25.24 11.49
C MET A 76 10.15 24.83 12.09
N ALA A 77 9.36 24.00 11.40
CA ALA A 77 8.11 23.47 11.95
C ALA A 77 8.33 22.50 13.12
N CYS A 78 9.44 21.78 13.11
CA CYS A 78 9.86 20.87 14.17
C CYS A 78 10.59 21.57 15.32
N ASP A 79 10.89 22.86 15.20
CA ASP A 79 11.53 23.64 16.25
C ASP A 79 10.56 23.86 17.43
N GLY A 80 11.09 23.82 18.64
CA GLY A 80 10.32 23.89 19.88
C GLY A 80 10.37 22.61 20.72
N GLU A 81 10.54 22.79 22.03
CA GLU A 81 10.67 21.69 23.00
C GLU A 81 9.38 20.87 23.17
N ASP A 82 8.24 21.41 22.75
CA ASP A 82 6.93 20.75 22.77
C ASP A 82 6.69 19.86 21.54
N PHE A 83 7.59 19.89 20.55
CA PHE A 83 7.41 19.10 19.33
C PHE A 83 7.56 17.61 19.60
N ILE A 84 6.46 16.88 19.37
CA ILE A 84 6.47 15.42 19.34
C ILE A 84 6.27 14.99 17.87
N PRO A 85 7.17 14.16 17.30
CA PRO A 85 7.02 13.73 15.92
C PRO A 85 5.74 12.90 15.68
N PRO A 86 4.95 13.22 14.64
CA PRO A 86 3.66 12.58 14.42
C PRO A 86 3.81 11.13 13.95
N LYS A 87 2.85 10.30 14.38
CA LYS A 87 2.69 8.90 14.02
C LYS A 87 1.34 8.70 13.33
N ILE A 88 1.33 8.58 12.00
CA ILE A 88 0.08 8.35 11.25
C ILE A 88 -0.34 6.89 11.38
N MET A 89 -1.62 6.65 11.59
CA MET A 89 -2.17 5.30 11.65
C MET A 89 -3.33 5.17 10.67
N LEU A 90 -3.07 4.57 9.50
CA LEU A 90 -4.10 4.23 8.51
C LEU A 90 -4.78 2.91 8.88
N ILE A 91 -6.09 2.95 9.03
CA ILE A 91 -6.91 1.79 9.39
C ILE A 91 -7.87 1.53 8.24
N SER A 92 -7.74 0.37 7.62
CA SER A 92 -8.69 -0.08 6.60
C SER A 92 -10.02 -0.45 7.24
N SER A 93 -11.15 -0.07 6.62
CA SER A 93 -12.48 -0.56 7.00
C SER A 93 -12.64 -2.09 6.93
N LYS A 94 -11.71 -2.80 6.28
CA LYS A 94 -11.67 -4.28 6.27
C LYS A 94 -10.99 -4.89 7.50
N VAL A 95 -10.36 -4.10 8.36
CA VAL A 95 -9.89 -4.60 9.66
C VAL A 95 -11.13 -5.03 10.46
N PRO A 96 -11.17 -6.23 11.06
CA PRO A 96 -12.34 -6.66 11.83
C PRO A 96 -12.63 -5.69 12.97
N LYS A 97 -13.86 -5.17 13.08
CA LYS A 97 -14.23 -4.17 14.10
C LYS A 97 -13.34 -2.91 14.04
N ALA A 98 -13.01 -2.45 12.82
CA ALA A 98 -12.15 -1.28 12.56
C ALA A 98 -12.62 -0.01 13.29
N GLU A 99 -13.94 0.16 13.41
CA GLU A 99 -14.60 1.29 14.07
C GLU A 99 -14.23 1.42 15.57
N TYR A 100 -13.83 0.32 16.21
CA TYR A 100 -13.40 0.32 17.61
C TYR A 100 -11.88 0.49 17.78
N VAL A 101 -11.09 0.37 16.71
CA VAL A 101 -9.63 0.50 16.77
C VAL A 101 -9.17 1.84 17.36
N PRO A 102 -9.81 2.99 17.08
CA PRO A 102 -9.43 4.25 17.72
C PRO A 102 -9.56 4.24 19.26
N THR A 103 -10.48 3.44 19.82
CA THR A 103 -10.71 3.40 21.28
C THR A 103 -9.61 2.67 22.06
N ILE A 104 -8.80 1.87 21.36
CA ILE A 104 -7.71 1.07 21.95
C ILE A 104 -6.31 1.67 21.70
N ILE A 105 -6.25 2.83 21.03
CA ILE A 105 -5.02 3.60 20.86
C ILE A 105 -4.58 4.10 22.24
N ARG A 106 -3.26 4.12 22.47
CA ARG A 106 -2.71 4.60 23.74
C ARG A 106 -3.04 6.09 23.92
N ARG A 107 -3.62 6.44 25.07
CA ARG A 107 -4.14 7.80 25.34
C ARG A 107 -3.07 8.78 25.82
N ASP A 108 -1.91 8.27 26.21
CA ASP A 108 -0.78 9.05 26.73
C ASP A 108 0.14 9.58 25.63
N ASP A 109 -0.10 9.23 24.36
CA ASP A 109 0.67 9.71 23.21
C ASP A 109 -0.24 10.40 22.18
N ALA A 110 -0.35 11.74 22.31
CA ALA A 110 -1.15 12.57 21.42
C ALA A 110 -0.59 12.69 20.00
N SER A 111 0.63 12.22 19.74
CA SER A 111 1.23 12.23 18.40
C SER A 111 0.70 11.14 17.49
N ILE A 112 -0.10 10.20 18.00
CA ILE A 112 -0.74 9.14 17.21
C ILE A 112 -2.02 9.66 16.59
N ILE A 113 -2.05 9.68 15.26
CA ILE A 113 -3.13 10.28 14.47
C ILE A 113 -3.83 9.17 13.68
N PRO A 114 -4.98 8.65 14.15
CA PRO A 114 -5.73 7.64 13.45
C PRO A 114 -6.53 8.22 12.27
N ILE A 115 -6.52 7.49 11.16
CA ILE A 115 -7.31 7.76 9.95
C ILE A 115 -7.96 6.45 9.52
N LEU A 116 -9.27 6.36 9.68
CA LEU A 116 -10.08 5.26 9.18
C LEU A 116 -10.49 5.57 7.74
N TYR A 117 -10.19 4.68 6.80
CA TYR A 117 -10.57 4.85 5.39
C TYR A 117 -11.46 3.69 4.92
N ASP A 118 -12.36 4.00 3.99
CA ASP A 118 -13.23 3.00 3.39
C ASP A 118 -12.49 2.25 2.27
N HIS A 119 -12.15 0.99 2.49
CA HIS A 119 -11.50 0.13 1.51
C HIS A 119 -12.25 0.03 0.17
N GLU A 120 -13.58 0.12 0.18
CA GLU A 120 -14.39 -0.10 -1.02
C GLU A 120 -14.53 1.16 -1.88
N HIS A 121 -14.56 2.34 -1.26
CA HIS A 121 -14.94 3.59 -1.92
C HIS A 121 -13.86 4.67 -1.89
N ALA A 122 -12.89 4.62 -0.98
CA ALA A 122 -11.82 5.60 -0.95
C ALA A 122 -10.88 5.44 -2.14
N THR A 123 -10.28 6.55 -2.56
CA THR A 123 -9.19 6.60 -3.53
C THR A 123 -7.84 6.82 -2.83
N PHE A 124 -6.75 6.65 -3.57
CA PHE A 124 -5.42 6.99 -3.05
C PHE A 124 -5.27 8.47 -2.74
N ASP A 125 -5.90 9.34 -3.53
CA ASP A 125 -5.88 10.79 -3.29
C ASP A 125 -6.65 11.15 -2.02
N ASP A 126 -7.84 10.56 -1.77
CA ASP A 126 -8.60 10.78 -0.52
C ASP A 126 -7.74 10.46 0.72
N ILE A 127 -6.97 9.36 0.67
CA ILE A 127 -6.08 8.96 1.76
C ILE A 127 -4.97 9.99 1.96
N LEU A 128 -4.32 10.42 0.86
CA LEU A 128 -3.22 11.40 0.93
C LEU A 128 -3.69 12.76 1.45
N GLU A 129 -4.85 13.24 0.97
CA GLU A 129 -5.45 14.50 1.40
C GLU A 129 -5.82 14.48 2.88
N GLU A 130 -6.39 13.39 3.38
CA GLU A 130 -6.74 13.28 4.80
C GLU A 130 -5.49 13.19 5.69
N ILE A 131 -4.41 12.52 5.24
CA ILE A 131 -3.11 12.55 5.93
C ILE A 131 -2.58 13.98 6.01
N GLU A 132 -2.50 14.68 4.88
CA GLU A 132 -1.96 16.04 4.83
C GLU A 132 -2.79 17.01 5.69
N LYS A 133 -4.12 16.93 5.61
CA LYS A 133 -5.04 17.70 6.45
C LYS A 133 -4.81 17.44 7.94
N LYS A 134 -4.67 16.17 8.35
CA LYS A 134 -4.43 15.82 9.75
C LYS A 134 -3.06 16.26 10.24
N LEU A 135 -2.02 16.16 9.42
CA LEU A 135 -0.69 16.71 9.75
C LEU A 135 -0.74 18.23 9.91
N ASN A 136 -1.47 18.94 9.04
CA ASN A 136 -1.61 20.39 9.14
C ASN A 136 -2.39 20.84 10.39
N ILE A 137 -3.41 20.07 10.80
CA ILE A 137 -4.12 20.28 12.06
C ILE A 137 -3.21 20.01 13.26
N TYR A 138 -2.39 18.95 13.20
CA TYR A 138 -1.46 18.58 14.26
C TYR A 138 -0.39 19.65 14.45
N ARG A 139 0.34 19.98 13.37
CA ARG A 139 1.32 21.06 13.31
C ARG A 139 1.66 21.36 11.86
N LYS A 140 1.28 22.54 11.37
CA LYS A 140 1.55 22.95 9.99
C LYS A 140 3.04 22.82 9.66
N GLY A 141 3.34 22.15 8.55
CA GLY A 141 4.72 21.91 8.08
C GLY A 141 5.40 20.67 8.65
N CYS A 142 4.84 20.00 9.67
CA CYS A 142 5.41 18.75 10.16
C CYS A 142 5.19 17.60 9.16
N LYS A 143 5.99 16.53 9.31
CA LYS A 143 5.99 15.36 8.44
C LYS A 143 5.99 14.07 9.26
N ILE A 144 5.66 12.96 8.60
CA ILE A 144 5.50 11.65 9.22
C ILE A 144 6.87 11.05 9.54
N TRP A 145 7.10 10.67 10.81
CA TRP A 145 8.30 9.94 11.22
C TRP A 145 8.04 8.44 11.30
N LYS A 146 6.84 8.08 11.80
CA LYS A 146 6.38 6.70 11.85
C LYS A 146 4.96 6.61 11.31
N MET A 147 4.67 5.52 10.62
CA MET A 147 3.36 5.24 10.07
C MET A 147 2.98 3.79 10.38
N LEU A 148 1.73 3.54 10.69
CA LEU A 148 1.15 2.21 10.74
C LEU A 148 0.09 2.10 9.64
N ILE A 149 0.21 1.08 8.79
CA ILE A 149 -0.85 0.67 7.86
C ILE A 149 -1.45 -0.62 8.40
N PHE A 150 -2.65 -0.51 8.96
CA PHE A 150 -3.43 -1.65 9.44
C PHE A 150 -4.44 -2.05 8.37
N CYS A 151 -4.11 -3.09 7.60
CA CYS A 151 -4.94 -3.56 6.50
C CYS A 151 -4.88 -5.08 6.37
N GLN A 152 -5.78 -5.63 5.53
CA GLN A 152 -5.73 -7.04 5.18
C GLN A 152 -4.64 -7.29 4.12
N GLY A 153 -4.24 -8.55 4.00
CA GLY A 153 -3.23 -8.99 3.04
C GLY A 153 -2.84 -10.43 3.28
N GLY A 154 -1.67 -10.82 2.79
CA GLY A 154 -1.09 -12.12 3.01
C GLY A 154 0.37 -12.16 2.56
N PRO A 155 0.99 -13.35 2.51
CA PRO A 155 2.38 -13.47 2.08
C PRO A 155 2.61 -12.84 0.70
N GLY A 156 3.43 -11.79 0.66
CA GLY A 156 3.82 -11.07 -0.56
C GLY A 156 2.81 -10.05 -1.11
N HIS A 157 1.72 -9.73 -0.41
CA HIS A 157 0.74 -8.76 -0.90
C HIS A 157 -0.06 -8.03 0.18
N LEU A 158 -0.56 -6.85 -0.18
CA LEU A 158 -1.39 -5.97 0.65
C LEU A 158 -2.68 -5.58 -0.07
N TYR A 159 -3.79 -5.52 0.68
CA TYR A 159 -5.07 -5.00 0.21
C TYR A 159 -5.29 -3.59 0.76
N LEU A 160 -4.74 -2.58 0.08
CA LEU A 160 -4.93 -1.18 0.46
C LEU A 160 -6.35 -0.75 0.14
N LEU A 161 -6.73 -0.78 -1.14
CA LEU A 161 -8.09 -0.47 -1.61
C LEU A 161 -8.65 -1.63 -2.44
N LYS A 162 -9.96 -1.64 -2.64
CA LYS A 162 -10.62 -2.63 -3.49
C LYS A 162 -10.00 -2.60 -4.89
N ASN A 163 -9.69 -3.79 -5.42
CA ASN A 163 -9.03 -3.97 -6.71
C ASN A 163 -7.59 -3.40 -6.81
N LYS A 164 -7.05 -2.85 -5.71
CA LYS A 164 -5.69 -2.31 -5.63
C LYS A 164 -4.82 -3.18 -4.72
N VAL A 165 -4.52 -4.37 -5.22
CA VAL A 165 -3.67 -5.35 -4.52
C VAL A 165 -2.21 -4.96 -4.74
N ALA A 166 -1.53 -4.45 -3.72
CA ALA A 166 -0.11 -4.15 -3.82
C ALA A 166 0.71 -5.45 -3.73
N THR A 167 1.39 -5.79 -4.81
CA THR A 167 2.37 -6.89 -4.91
C THR A 167 3.67 -6.34 -5.47
N PHE A 168 4.80 -7.03 -5.31
CA PHE A 168 6.09 -6.55 -5.82
C PHE A 168 6.04 -6.16 -7.30
N ALA A 169 5.29 -6.91 -8.12
CA ALA A 169 5.17 -6.64 -9.55
C ALA A 169 4.22 -5.48 -9.89
N LYS A 170 3.19 -5.25 -9.07
CA LYS A 170 2.18 -4.22 -9.31
C LYS A 170 2.66 -2.84 -8.87
N VAL A 171 3.38 -2.74 -7.75
CA VAL A 171 3.90 -1.46 -7.23
C VAL A 171 4.96 -0.83 -8.14
N GLU A 172 5.48 -1.57 -9.12
CA GLU A 172 6.42 -1.08 -10.15
C GLU A 172 5.77 -0.85 -11.51
N LYS A 173 4.49 -1.22 -11.71
CA LYS A 173 3.83 -1.20 -13.02
C LYS A 173 2.51 -0.45 -13.05
N GLU A 174 1.78 -0.43 -11.95
CA GLU A 174 0.50 0.27 -11.85
C GLU A 174 0.75 1.73 -11.48
N GLU A 175 0.51 2.65 -12.43
CA GLU A 175 0.83 4.07 -12.30
C GLU A 175 0.21 4.73 -11.08
N ASP A 176 -1.01 4.37 -10.72
CA ASP A 176 -1.71 4.93 -9.57
C ASP A 176 -1.08 4.46 -8.25
N MET A 177 -0.61 3.21 -8.16
CA MET A 177 0.17 2.74 -7.02
C MET A 177 1.51 3.46 -6.94
N ILE A 178 2.21 3.58 -8.07
CA ILE A 178 3.49 4.29 -8.17
C ILE A 178 3.33 5.73 -7.66
N PHE A 179 2.31 6.42 -8.14
CA PHE A 179 2.00 7.80 -7.78
C PHE A 179 1.62 7.94 -6.31
N PHE A 180 0.79 7.03 -5.78
CA PHE A 180 0.43 7.02 -4.36
C PHE A 180 1.66 6.96 -3.45
N TRP A 181 2.56 6.00 -3.67
CA TRP A 181 3.75 5.84 -2.83
C TRP A 181 4.77 6.97 -3.00
N LYS A 182 4.93 7.50 -4.22
CA LYS A 182 5.75 8.70 -4.48
C LYS A 182 5.18 9.94 -3.79
N ARG A 183 3.85 10.11 -3.75
CA ARG A 183 3.24 11.24 -3.02
C ARG A 183 3.30 11.04 -1.52
N LEU A 184 3.04 9.83 -1.02
CA LEU A 184 3.17 9.50 0.39
C LEU A 184 4.59 9.75 0.89
N SER A 185 5.62 9.43 0.07
CA SER A 185 7.01 9.66 0.47
C SER A 185 7.32 11.14 0.73
N ARG A 186 6.71 12.07 0.00
CA ARG A 186 6.80 13.54 0.23
C ARG A 186 6.20 14.00 1.56
N LEU A 187 5.35 13.17 2.18
CA LEU A 187 4.79 13.40 3.51
C LEU A 187 5.66 12.81 4.62
N MET A 188 6.67 12.00 4.30
CA MET A 188 7.63 11.47 5.25
C MET A 188 8.70 12.52 5.57
N SER A 189 9.24 12.47 6.79
CA SER A 189 10.17 13.49 7.28
C SER A 189 11.51 13.48 6.57
N LYS A 190 12.04 14.68 6.27
CA LYS A 190 13.41 14.88 5.78
C LYS A 190 14.41 15.16 6.89
N VAL A 191 13.93 15.53 8.08
CA VAL A 191 14.76 15.95 9.23
C VAL A 191 14.91 14.85 10.29
N ASN A 192 14.15 13.75 10.18
CA ASN A 192 14.31 12.59 11.06
C ASN A 192 15.77 12.08 11.00
N PRO A 193 16.49 12.04 12.15
CA PRO A 193 17.86 11.54 12.19
C PRO A 193 17.92 10.04 11.83
N GLU A 194 16.88 9.31 12.20
CA GLU A 194 16.68 7.90 11.89
C GLU A 194 15.91 7.71 10.58
N PRO A 195 15.91 6.50 9.98
CA PRO A 195 14.97 6.18 8.92
C PRO A 195 13.52 6.38 9.38
N ASN A 196 12.67 6.89 8.49
CA ASN A 196 11.24 6.88 8.70
C ASN A 196 10.73 5.44 8.65
N ILE A 197 9.76 5.08 9.49
CA ILE A 197 9.29 3.70 9.58
C ILE A 197 7.83 3.59 9.14
N ILE A 198 7.54 2.66 8.23
CA ILE A 198 6.18 2.21 7.91
C ILE A 198 5.99 0.78 8.43
N HIS A 199 5.22 0.66 9.50
CA HIS A 199 4.76 -0.61 10.03
C HIS A 199 3.56 -1.12 9.25
N ILE A 200 3.55 -2.41 8.95
CA ILE A 200 2.45 -3.13 8.33
C ILE A 200 1.88 -4.14 9.33
N MET A 201 0.61 -3.98 9.69
CA MET A 201 -0.11 -4.84 10.62
C MET A 201 -1.39 -5.40 10.00
N GLY A 202 -1.87 -6.54 10.52
CA GLY A 202 -3.11 -7.19 10.09
C GLY A 202 -2.91 -8.30 9.07
N CYS A 203 -1.68 -8.52 8.62
CA CYS A 203 -1.32 -9.61 7.71
C CYS A 203 0.14 -10.01 7.86
N TYR A 204 0.52 -11.14 7.27
CA TYR A 204 1.90 -11.66 7.30
C TYR A 204 2.58 -11.51 5.93
N VAL A 205 2.94 -10.26 5.57
CA VAL A 205 3.52 -9.95 4.26
C VAL A 205 4.84 -10.68 4.03
N LEU A 206 5.70 -10.71 5.05
CA LEU A 206 7.02 -11.36 5.02
C LEU A 206 6.96 -12.89 5.15
N GLY A 207 5.79 -13.51 4.95
CA GLY A 207 5.64 -14.96 4.98
C GLY A 207 6.23 -15.70 3.78
N ASN A 208 6.72 -14.99 2.77
CA ASN A 208 7.43 -15.55 1.64
C ASN A 208 8.43 -14.54 1.03
N PRO A 209 9.33 -14.98 0.13
CA PRO A 209 10.31 -14.09 -0.51
C PRO A 209 9.71 -12.96 -1.35
N ASN A 210 8.44 -13.07 -1.76
CA ASN A 210 7.77 -11.99 -2.49
C ASN A 210 7.43 -10.81 -1.58
N GLY A 211 7.28 -11.03 -0.27
CA GLY A 211 7.12 -9.98 0.73
C GLY A 211 8.37 -9.11 0.84
N GLU A 212 9.55 -9.72 0.88
CA GLU A 212 10.82 -9.00 0.90
C GLU A 212 11.01 -8.17 -0.37
N LYS A 213 10.68 -8.74 -1.55
CA LYS A 213 10.70 -8.00 -2.82
C LYS A 213 9.72 -6.83 -2.81
N LEU A 214 8.51 -7.02 -2.29
CA LEU A 214 7.53 -5.94 -2.17
C LEU A 214 8.08 -4.80 -1.31
N PHE A 215 8.64 -5.10 -0.13
CA PHE A 215 9.22 -4.07 0.74
C PHE A 215 10.42 -3.38 0.10
N GLN A 216 11.28 -4.11 -0.61
CA GLN A 216 12.39 -3.52 -1.32
C GLN A 216 11.93 -2.58 -2.45
N ASN A 217 10.92 -2.97 -3.22
CA ASN A 217 10.37 -2.14 -4.29
C ASN A 217 9.72 -0.86 -3.73
N LEU A 218 8.95 -0.98 -2.65
CA LEU A 218 8.37 0.17 -1.96
C LEU A 218 9.45 1.10 -1.40
N LYS A 219 10.49 0.54 -0.76
CA LYS A 219 11.64 1.32 -0.27
C LYS A 219 12.32 2.10 -1.41
N ASN A 220 12.56 1.44 -2.54
CA ASN A 220 13.15 2.09 -3.71
C ASN A 220 12.27 3.22 -4.24
N LEU A 221 10.96 2.99 -4.32
CA LEU A 221 9.98 3.95 -4.81
C LEU A 221 9.85 5.18 -3.90
N MET A 222 10.09 5.01 -2.60
CA MET A 222 10.05 6.07 -1.60
C MET A 222 11.40 6.75 -1.35
N ASN A 223 12.46 6.41 -2.09
CA ASN A 223 13.70 7.19 -2.05
C ASN A 223 13.46 8.63 -2.55
N PRO A 224 14.16 9.64 -2.02
CA PRO A 224 15.26 9.60 -1.03
C PRO A 224 14.81 9.74 0.45
N TYR A 225 13.53 9.57 0.77
CA TYR A 225 12.96 9.86 2.10
C TYR A 225 13.30 8.85 3.22
N ARG A 226 14.37 8.05 3.04
CA ARG A 226 14.91 7.10 4.03
C ARG A 226 13.83 6.26 4.73
N VAL A 227 12.94 5.62 3.98
CA VAL A 227 11.85 4.82 4.53
C VAL A 227 12.27 3.35 4.74
N ALA A 228 11.95 2.80 5.91
CA ALA A 228 12.04 1.37 6.22
C ALA A 228 10.64 0.78 6.41
N PHE A 229 10.47 -0.47 6.00
CA PHE A 229 9.22 -1.21 6.17
C PHE A 229 9.40 -2.35 7.16
N GLU A 230 8.47 -2.46 8.11
CA GLU A 230 8.50 -3.47 9.15
C GLU A 230 7.14 -4.18 9.28
N SER A 231 7.16 -5.50 9.40
CA SER A 231 5.95 -6.31 9.63
C SER A 231 6.26 -7.49 10.54
N PRO A 232 6.66 -7.23 11.81
CA PRO A 232 6.97 -8.30 12.74
C PRO A 232 5.71 -9.10 13.08
N LEU A 233 5.88 -10.37 13.39
CA LEU A 233 4.80 -11.23 13.87
C LEU A 233 4.26 -10.67 15.20
N GLU A 234 2.94 -10.46 15.31
CA GLU A 234 2.30 -9.84 16.49
C GLU A 234 2.66 -10.53 17.82
N LEU A 235 2.91 -11.85 17.81
CA LEU A 235 3.27 -12.64 19.00
C LEU A 235 4.76 -12.57 19.36
N SER A 236 5.59 -11.98 18.52
CA SER A 236 7.03 -11.83 18.77
C SER A 236 7.31 -10.63 19.70
N ALA A 237 8.52 -10.56 20.27
CA ALA A 237 8.95 -9.40 21.06
C ALA A 237 8.93 -8.10 20.24
N GLN A 238 9.36 -8.16 18.97
CA GLN A 238 9.28 -7.03 18.04
C GLN A 238 7.83 -6.65 17.72
N GLY A 239 6.95 -7.64 17.55
CA GLY A 239 5.52 -7.42 17.34
C GLY A 239 4.87 -6.74 18.53
N LYS A 240 5.22 -7.15 19.76
CA LYS A 240 4.78 -6.49 20.99
C LYS A 240 5.23 -5.02 21.04
N GLN A 241 6.51 -4.75 20.74
CA GLN A 241 7.03 -3.37 20.71
C GLN A 241 6.33 -2.50 19.66
N MET A 242 6.05 -3.06 18.48
CA MET A 242 5.27 -2.39 17.44
C MET A 242 3.85 -2.08 17.95
N ILE A 243 3.18 -3.03 18.60
CA ILE A 243 1.84 -2.81 19.18
C ILE A 243 1.88 -1.69 20.24
N GLU A 244 2.83 -1.76 21.19
CA GLU A 244 2.98 -0.76 22.27
C GLU A 244 3.34 0.64 21.74
N THR A 245 3.86 0.74 20.51
CA THR A 245 4.10 2.04 19.86
C THR A 245 2.79 2.78 19.54
N TYR A 246 1.70 2.07 19.24
CA TYR A 246 0.44 2.68 18.78
C TYR A 246 -0.75 2.46 19.72
N PHE A 247 -0.74 1.37 20.48
CA PHE A 247 -1.90 0.91 21.22
C PHE A 247 -1.62 0.77 22.71
N ASP A 248 -2.67 0.90 23.52
CA ASP A 248 -2.64 0.30 24.85
C ASP A 248 -2.62 -1.21 24.67
N PHE A 249 -1.55 -1.85 25.13
CA PHE A 249 -1.32 -3.28 24.89
C PHE A 249 -2.43 -4.17 25.49
N ARG A 250 -3.02 -3.78 26.63
CA ARG A 250 -4.09 -4.54 27.28
C ARG A 250 -5.39 -4.42 26.48
N LEU A 251 -5.74 -3.20 26.06
CA LEU A 251 -6.92 -2.96 25.24
C LEU A 251 -6.78 -3.62 23.87
N TYR A 252 -5.61 -3.56 23.24
CA TYR A 252 -5.33 -4.26 21.98
C TYR A 252 -5.54 -5.76 22.12
N ARG A 253 -4.97 -6.39 23.16
CA ARG A 253 -5.14 -7.83 23.39
C ARG A 253 -6.61 -8.20 23.60
N LEU A 254 -7.35 -7.39 24.38
CA LEU A 254 -8.78 -7.59 24.61
C LEU A 254 -9.56 -7.50 23.29
N TRP A 255 -9.34 -6.45 22.52
CA TRP A 255 -9.96 -6.27 21.20
C TRP A 255 -9.63 -7.42 20.26
N LYS A 256 -8.37 -7.85 20.17
CA LYS A 256 -7.93 -8.94 19.30
C LYS A 256 -8.63 -10.26 19.60
N THR A 257 -8.83 -10.59 20.88
CA THR A 257 -9.55 -11.83 21.28
C THR A 257 -11.04 -11.79 20.91
N ARG A 258 -11.60 -10.61 20.70
CA ARG A 258 -13.04 -10.38 20.45
C ARG A 258 -13.36 -9.88 19.04
N GLN A 259 -12.34 -9.69 18.20
CA GLN A 259 -12.49 -9.15 16.84
C GLN A 259 -13.39 -10.03 15.94
N HIS A 260 -13.47 -11.33 16.23
CA HIS A 260 -14.35 -12.28 15.54
C HIS A 260 -15.58 -12.70 16.37
N SER A 261 -15.73 -12.14 17.58
CA SER A 261 -16.89 -12.41 18.43
C SER A 261 -18.13 -11.73 17.85
N LYS A 262 -19.25 -12.47 17.79
CA LYS A 262 -20.56 -11.97 17.37
C LYS A 262 -21.29 -11.18 18.47
N LEU A 263 -20.78 -11.20 19.71
CA LEU A 263 -21.33 -10.43 20.81
C LEU A 263 -20.92 -8.96 20.62
N LEU A 264 -21.93 -8.08 20.59
CA LEU A 264 -21.83 -6.66 20.23
C LEU A 264 -21.44 -5.76 21.42
N ASP A 265 -21.19 -6.32 22.60
CA ASP A 265 -21.05 -5.53 23.82
C ASP A 265 -19.61 -4.98 23.97
N TYR A 266 -19.34 -3.87 23.29
CA TYR A 266 -18.20 -2.99 23.61
C TYR A 266 -18.65 -1.75 24.41
N ASP A 267 -19.92 -1.38 24.33
CA ASP A 267 -20.47 -0.18 25.01
C ASP A 267 -20.47 -0.32 26.54
N ASP A 268 -20.47 -1.54 27.08
CA ASP A 268 -20.51 -1.79 28.53
C ASP A 268 -19.12 -1.89 29.20
N ILE A 269 -18.01 -1.76 28.45
CA ILE A 269 -16.67 -2.15 28.93
C ILE A 269 -15.59 -1.06 28.79
N LEU A 270 -15.85 0.02 28.03
CA LEU A 270 -14.92 1.15 27.84
C LEU A 270 -15.35 2.40 28.63
#